data_AF-A0A5D3B5Q4-F1
#
_entry.id   AF-A0A5D3B5Q4-F1
#
_cell.length_a   1.000
_cell.length_b   1.000
_cell.length_c   1.000
_cell.angle_alpha   90.00
_cell.angle_beta   90.00
_cell.angle_gamma   90.00
#
_symmetry.space_group_name_H-M   'P 1'
#
loop_
_entity.id
_entity.type
_entity.pdbx_description
1 polymer ?
#
loop_
_entity_poly.entity_id
_entity_poly.type
_entity_poly.pdbx_seq_one_letter_code
_entity_poly.pdbx_strand_id
1 'polypeptide(L)'
;MASEASLAPGPCHPLAHRLRRPPPTASRMVHRLRTTSVADATWQSYRPTPLTLVPPKPTAPSGNKAPDQRFFDDSPEDRKNVLNDFLQTEQAYVTQLLQLKRIYISPTSRPIPLPGKTGDYFEIPRDQWDVVFGGIQEIVNYHAVDILPTLKGIVRQMTAMGHDLDGKWSLRAAYEVAELFNSRAAQMGKFYKAYGKRLCQSLLMAEMWESPQGEPTDRERRVEEFLMKCRAHKEHHMRGLGQYLEVPLQRLAHYELFLRHLCRHTPPKEIEHDPLDITYHFAAILSKRVEQSKRIAQLRSHLHPSANNVTTPPLDWQILASDALDLVMEGPFIIARYLTREALTFTVDNIVIDNEELVYPNNRSETIDTVYYQFGHDHLQGKRLLGVLLADRLVLLADTEEKEEKDEGLGDFKTFAVLRMTEVKDNMKLCGYNKTCLRVCAGTSAYYLETGDRENAHEWLNEIETLRRERQAETKAKSKKDGDR
;
A
#
# COMPACT_ATOMS: atom_id res chain seq x y z
N MET A 1 -78.47 -15.58 43.60
CA MET A 1 -77.42 -14.69 44.14
C MET A 1 -76.91 -13.87 42.97
N ALA A 2 -77.63 -12.84 42.50
CA ALA A 2 -77.85 -11.52 43.12
C ALA A 2 -76.57 -10.66 43.15
N SER A 3 -76.39 -9.89 42.08
CA SER A 3 -76.12 -8.43 42.05
C SER A 3 -76.11 -8.05 40.55
N GLU A 4 -77.19 -7.53 39.96
CA GLU A 4 -77.65 -6.11 40.00
C GLU A 4 -76.52 -5.11 39.75
N ALA A 5 -76.63 -4.05 38.94
CA ALA A 5 -77.57 -3.48 37.98
C ALA A 5 -76.83 -2.20 37.47
N SER A 6 -76.93 -1.69 36.25
CA SER A 6 -78.01 -0.85 35.67
C SER A 6 -77.28 0.09 34.67
N LEU A 7 -77.50 0.07 33.34
CA LEU A 7 -78.54 0.80 32.57
C LEU A 7 -78.50 2.32 32.78
N ALA A 8 -78.58 3.26 31.82
CA ALA A 8 -78.77 3.34 30.35
C ALA A 8 -78.73 4.88 30.00
N PRO A 9 -79.36 5.47 28.96
CA PRO A 9 -79.61 5.13 27.55
C PRO A 9 -79.18 6.27 26.56
N GLY A 10 -79.11 6.03 25.24
CA GLY A 10 -80.07 6.67 24.30
C GLY A 10 -79.42 7.50 23.15
N PRO A 11 -80.14 7.84 22.06
CA PRO A 11 -79.70 7.56 20.67
C PRO A 11 -79.80 8.72 19.63
N CYS A 12 -79.45 8.40 18.36
CA CYS A 12 -79.92 8.94 17.05
C CYS A 12 -79.12 10.02 16.26
N HIS A 13 -78.87 9.66 14.98
CA HIS A 13 -78.39 10.30 13.72
C HIS A 13 -78.88 11.75 13.38
N PRO A 14 -78.51 12.47 12.26
CA PRO A 14 -77.89 12.06 10.97
C PRO A 14 -76.87 13.04 10.28
N LEU A 15 -76.40 12.59 9.10
CA LEU A 15 -75.73 13.23 7.93
C LEU A 15 -75.74 14.78 7.77
N ALA A 16 -74.60 15.36 7.38
CA ALA A 16 -74.52 16.46 6.39
C ALA A 16 -73.09 16.71 5.88
N HIS A 17 -72.95 16.76 4.54
CA HIS A 17 -71.80 17.26 3.78
C HIS A 17 -71.43 18.71 4.13
N ARG A 18 -70.14 19.02 4.31
CA ARG A 18 -69.56 20.33 3.93
C ARG A 18 -68.08 20.21 3.51
N LEU A 19 -67.83 20.62 2.27
CA LEU A 19 -66.54 21.00 1.71
C LEU A 19 -65.85 22.09 2.55
N ARG A 20 -64.55 21.97 2.83
CA ARG A 20 -63.66 23.12 3.08
C ARG A 20 -62.16 22.77 2.93
N ARG A 21 -61.59 23.31 1.84
CA ARG A 21 -60.27 23.94 1.59
C ARG A 21 -58.95 23.26 2.02
N PRO A 22 -57.89 23.36 1.18
CA PRO A 22 -56.58 22.77 1.43
C PRO A 22 -55.68 23.69 2.28
N PRO A 23 -54.73 23.15 3.05
CA PRO A 23 -53.60 23.89 3.60
C PRO A 23 -52.26 23.39 2.97
N PRO A 24 -51.11 24.05 3.20
CA PRO A 24 -50.40 24.76 2.14
C PRO A 24 -49.13 24.02 1.66
N THR A 25 -48.62 24.51 0.54
CA THR A 25 -47.31 24.20 -0.08
C THR A 25 -46.19 23.97 0.92
N ALA A 26 -45.74 22.72 1.02
CA ALA A 26 -44.49 22.37 1.69
C ALA A 26 -43.31 22.55 0.73
N SER A 27 -42.36 23.37 1.16
CA SER A 27 -41.08 23.62 0.50
C SER A 27 -40.38 22.32 0.11
N ARG A 28 -39.86 22.36 -1.11
CA ARG A 28 -38.91 21.49 -1.78
C ARG A 28 -37.83 20.95 -0.80
N MET A 29 -38.09 19.79 -0.20
CA MET A 29 -37.12 19.04 0.58
C MET A 29 -36.50 18.00 -0.36
N VAL A 30 -35.27 18.28 -0.81
CA VAL A 30 -34.45 17.34 -1.56
C VAL A 30 -34.15 16.18 -0.63
N HIS A 31 -34.86 15.07 -0.78
CA HIS A 31 -34.45 13.80 -0.20
C HIS A 31 -33.11 13.42 -0.84
N ARG A 32 -32.00 13.71 -0.15
CA ARG A 32 -30.76 12.96 -0.30
C ARG A 32 -31.09 11.51 0.05
N LEU A 33 -31.34 10.70 -0.96
CA LEU A 33 -31.21 9.26 -0.84
C LEU A 33 -29.74 8.99 -0.52
N ARG A 34 -29.42 8.88 0.78
CA ARG A 34 -28.21 8.21 1.24
C ARG A 34 -28.45 6.71 1.03
N THR A 35 -28.16 6.23 -0.17
CA THR A 35 -27.83 4.83 -0.37
C THR A 35 -26.42 4.63 0.16
N THR A 36 -26.30 4.34 1.45
CA THR A 36 -25.07 3.77 2.00
C THR A 36 -24.98 2.34 1.49
N SER A 37 -24.34 2.17 0.33
CA SER A 37 -24.01 0.86 -0.21
C SER A 37 -22.93 0.24 0.67
N VAL A 38 -23.02 -1.06 0.91
CA VAL A 38 -22.02 -1.90 1.59
C VAL A 38 -20.61 -1.71 0.96
N ALA A 39 -20.53 -1.26 -0.29
CA ALA A 39 -19.30 -0.86 -0.97
C ALA A 39 -18.54 0.30 -0.29
N ASP A 40 -19.21 1.25 0.37
CA ASP A 40 -18.52 2.35 1.08
C ASP A 40 -17.67 1.85 2.26
N ALA A 41 -18.04 0.70 2.86
CA ALA A 41 -17.30 0.11 3.97
C ALA A 41 -16.03 -0.61 3.49
N THR A 42 -16.11 -1.34 2.38
CA THR A 42 -14.98 -2.05 1.75
C THR A 42 -13.94 -1.08 1.16
N TRP A 43 -14.34 0.14 0.77
CA TRP A 43 -13.41 1.19 0.32
C TRP A 43 -12.91 2.10 1.46
N GLN A 44 -13.54 2.10 2.62
CA GLN A 44 -13.04 2.80 3.81
C GLN A 44 -11.89 2.04 4.49
N SER A 45 -11.87 0.71 4.41
CA SER A 45 -10.73 -0.13 4.83
C SER A 45 -9.50 0.01 3.92
N TYR A 46 -9.67 0.62 2.74
CA TYR A 46 -8.60 0.97 1.79
C TYR A 46 -7.90 2.30 2.06
N ARG A 47 -8.31 3.09 3.07
CA ARG A 47 -7.59 4.33 3.38
C ARG A 47 -6.19 4.00 3.89
N PRO A 48 -5.13 4.67 3.38
CA PRO A 48 -3.91 4.81 4.17
C PRO A 48 -4.32 5.37 5.52
N THR A 49 -3.93 4.72 6.61
CA THR A 49 -4.12 5.31 7.93
C THR A 49 -3.43 6.67 7.89
N PRO A 50 -4.15 7.80 8.06
CA PRO A 50 -3.47 9.08 8.16
C PRO A 50 -2.60 8.97 9.40
N LEU A 51 -1.28 9.07 9.23
CA LEU A 51 -0.44 9.50 10.34
C LEU A 51 -0.99 10.86 10.73
N THR A 52 -1.68 10.93 11.88
CA THR A 52 -2.15 12.19 12.46
C THR A 52 -0.93 12.97 12.89
N LEU A 53 -0.31 13.66 11.93
CA LEU A 53 0.80 14.59 12.15
C LEU A 53 0.24 15.97 11.88
N VAL A 54 0.11 16.73 12.97
CA VAL A 54 -0.17 18.17 12.91
C VAL A 54 0.89 18.81 12.00
N PRO A 55 0.51 19.49 10.90
CA PRO A 55 1.50 20.15 10.07
C PRO A 55 2.10 21.33 10.86
N PRO A 56 3.44 21.46 10.94
CA PRO A 56 4.04 22.68 11.44
C PRO A 56 3.72 23.82 10.46
N LYS A 57 3.33 24.96 11.05
CA LYS A 57 2.99 26.22 10.37
C LYS A 57 4.13 26.66 9.42
N PRO A 58 3.83 27.09 8.18
CA PRO A 58 4.86 27.55 7.25
C PRO A 58 5.40 28.91 7.70
N THR A 59 6.69 28.97 8.03
CA THR A 59 7.46 30.21 8.08
C THR A 59 8.17 30.40 6.73
N ALA A 60 7.82 31.47 6.03
CA ALA A 60 8.42 31.82 4.74
C ALA A 60 9.90 32.25 4.91
N PRO A 61 10.83 31.82 4.04
CA PRO A 61 12.19 32.33 4.04
C PRO A 61 12.31 33.59 3.17
N SER A 62 12.86 34.65 3.76
CA SER A 62 13.47 35.77 3.03
C SER A 62 14.98 35.47 2.91
N GLY A 63 15.50 35.42 1.69
CA GLY A 63 16.95 35.36 1.44
C GLY A 63 17.33 34.54 0.21
N ASN A 64 17.90 35.21 -0.79
CA ASN A 64 18.47 34.60 -1.99
C ASN A 64 19.62 33.64 -1.62
N LYS A 65 19.43 32.32 -1.79
CA LYS A 65 20.50 31.30 -1.76
C LYS A 65 20.37 30.36 -2.96
N ALA A 66 21.51 29.85 -3.41
CA ALA A 66 21.64 28.95 -4.56
C ALA A 66 20.75 27.69 -4.41
N PRO A 67 20.23 27.13 -5.52
CA PRO A 67 19.10 26.19 -5.50
C PRO A 67 19.37 24.79 -4.88
N ASP A 68 20.61 24.45 -4.50
CA ASP A 68 20.97 23.10 -4.04
C ASP A 68 21.40 22.98 -2.57
N GLN A 69 21.46 24.07 -1.80
CA GLN A 69 21.87 23.97 -0.38
C GLN A 69 20.68 23.65 0.53
N ARG A 70 20.77 22.53 1.26
CA ARG A 70 19.80 22.16 2.29
C ARG A 70 19.62 23.31 3.28
N PHE A 71 18.37 23.61 3.63
CA PHE A 71 18.08 24.55 4.70
C PHE A 71 18.50 23.94 6.05
N PHE A 72 19.36 24.64 6.79
CA PHE A 72 19.81 24.21 8.11
C PHE A 72 19.80 25.37 9.11
N ASP A 73 19.63 25.01 10.37
CA ASP A 73 19.71 25.88 11.55
C ASP A 73 20.69 25.23 12.53
N ASP A 74 21.94 25.70 12.52
CA ASP A 74 23.03 25.10 13.27
C ASP A 74 22.84 25.32 14.78
N SER A 75 22.33 24.29 15.46
CA SER A 75 22.07 24.29 16.89
C SER A 75 22.71 23.04 17.53
N PRO A 76 23.85 23.21 18.24
CA PRO A 76 24.51 22.12 18.97
C PRO A 76 23.63 21.44 20.01
N GLU A 77 22.80 22.22 20.71
CA GLU A 77 21.89 21.72 21.74
C GLU A 77 20.81 20.83 21.12
N ASP A 78 20.17 21.29 20.04
CA ASP A 78 19.15 20.50 19.35
C ASP A 78 19.75 19.24 18.72
N ARG A 79 20.95 19.33 18.13
CA ARG A 79 21.65 18.16 17.59
C ARG A 79 21.91 17.12 18.68
N LYS A 80 22.37 17.55 19.86
CA LYS A 80 22.59 16.67 21.01
C LYS A 80 21.28 16.04 21.50
N ASN A 81 20.20 16.80 21.55
CA ASN A 81 18.87 16.30 21.94
C ASN A 81 18.39 15.22 20.96
N VAL A 82 18.44 15.50 19.65
CA VAL A 82 18.07 14.54 18.60
C VAL A 82 18.91 13.25 18.70
N LEU A 83 20.22 13.34 18.94
CA LEU A 83 21.09 12.17 19.08
C LEU A 83 20.77 11.34 20.34
N ASN A 84 20.46 11.99 21.46
CA ASN A 84 20.06 11.30 22.69
C ASN A 84 18.70 10.63 22.54
N ASP A 85 17.72 11.32 21.98
CA ASP A 85 16.39 10.76 21.69
C ASP A 85 16.49 9.59 20.72
N PHE A 86 17.38 9.70 19.73
CA PHE A 86 17.63 8.63 18.78
C PHE A 86 18.18 7.37 19.47
N LEU A 87 19.16 7.51 20.37
CA LEU A 87 19.68 6.41 21.17
C LEU A 87 18.61 5.80 22.09
N GLN A 88 17.85 6.64 22.82
CA GLN A 88 16.82 6.16 23.74
C GLN A 88 15.75 5.35 23.01
N THR A 89 15.29 5.85 21.86
CA THR A 89 14.29 5.14 21.05
C THR A 89 14.86 3.88 20.40
N GLU A 90 16.14 3.84 20.04
CA GLU A 90 16.80 2.60 19.56
C GLU A 90 16.89 1.54 20.67
N GLN A 91 17.19 1.96 21.91
CA GLN A 91 17.20 1.05 23.06
C GLN A 91 15.82 0.45 23.32
N ALA A 92 14.77 1.30 23.29
CA ALA A 92 13.40 0.84 23.43
C ALA A 92 12.99 -0.11 22.29
N TYR A 93 13.38 0.19 21.06
CA TYR A 93 13.12 -0.66 19.89
C TYR A 93 13.80 -2.03 20.01
N VAL A 94 15.10 -2.07 20.32
CA VAL A 94 15.82 -3.33 20.52
C VAL A 94 15.25 -4.13 21.68
N THR A 95 14.79 -3.45 22.75
CA THR A 95 14.10 -4.14 23.85
C THR A 95 12.84 -4.85 23.36
N GLN A 96 12.03 -4.22 22.51
CA GLN A 96 10.84 -4.85 21.91
C GLN A 96 11.21 -6.04 21.00
N LEU A 97 12.27 -5.91 20.20
CA LEU A 97 12.78 -7.01 19.36
C LEU A 97 13.26 -8.21 20.19
N LEU A 98 13.93 -7.95 21.30
CA LEU A 98 14.40 -8.99 22.23
C LEU A 98 13.24 -9.63 23.01
N GLN A 99 12.21 -8.86 23.36
CA GLN A 99 10.96 -9.40 23.91
C GLN A 99 10.30 -10.36 22.91
N LEU A 100 10.14 -9.96 21.64
CA LEU A 100 9.64 -10.85 20.59
C LEU A 100 10.47 -12.14 20.50
N LYS A 101 11.80 -12.01 20.51
CA LYS A 101 12.70 -13.18 20.46
C LYS A 101 12.52 -14.10 21.66
N ARG A 102 12.40 -13.55 22.86
CA ARG A 102 12.30 -14.31 24.11
C ARG A 102 10.93 -14.94 24.31
N ILE A 103 9.86 -14.22 23.96
CA ILE A 103 8.48 -14.61 24.26
C ILE A 103 7.90 -15.51 23.16
N TYR A 104 8.23 -15.24 21.90
CA TYR A 104 7.63 -15.95 20.77
C TYR A 104 8.67 -16.79 20.01
N ILE A 105 9.74 -16.20 19.48
CA ILE A 105 10.65 -16.91 18.56
C ILE A 105 11.34 -18.09 19.24
N SER A 106 11.98 -17.87 20.40
CA SER A 106 12.72 -18.92 21.10
C SER A 106 11.80 -20.03 21.63
N PRO A 107 10.64 -19.72 22.25
CA PRO A 107 9.71 -20.74 22.72
C PRO A 107 9.07 -21.55 21.59
N THR A 108 8.65 -20.91 20.49
CA THR A 108 8.06 -21.60 19.33
C THR A 108 9.05 -22.46 18.56
N SER A 109 10.36 -22.22 18.69
CA SER A 109 11.40 -23.00 18.01
C SER A 109 11.66 -24.39 18.62
N ARG A 110 11.05 -24.69 19.78
CA ARG A 110 11.26 -25.90 20.59
C ARG A 110 9.98 -26.74 20.67
N PRO A 111 10.09 -28.05 20.94
CA PRO A 111 8.92 -28.89 21.21
C PRO A 111 8.18 -28.40 22.45
N ILE A 112 6.88 -28.20 22.30
CA ILE A 112 5.97 -27.70 23.35
C ILE A 112 5.42 -28.93 24.10
N PRO A 113 5.68 -29.08 25.41
CA PRO A 113 5.18 -30.23 26.15
C PRO A 113 3.66 -30.22 26.25
N LEU A 114 3.04 -31.37 25.96
CA LEU A 114 1.59 -31.53 26.06
C LEU A 114 1.16 -31.75 27.52
N PRO A 115 0.06 -31.12 27.99
CA PRO A 115 -0.45 -31.35 29.33
C PRO A 115 -1.02 -32.78 29.47
N GLY A 116 -0.57 -33.51 30.48
CA GLY A 116 -1.19 -34.78 30.89
C GLY A 116 -0.56 -36.07 30.33
N LYS A 117 0.47 -36.01 29.50
CA LYS A 117 1.24 -37.19 29.04
C LYS A 117 2.73 -36.92 29.02
N THR A 118 3.48 -37.61 29.88
CA THR A 118 4.93 -37.53 29.94
C THR A 118 5.53 -38.12 28.65
N GLY A 119 6.14 -37.29 27.81
CA GLY A 119 6.82 -37.71 26.57
C GLY A 119 6.13 -37.32 25.26
N ASP A 120 4.90 -36.78 25.31
CA ASP A 120 4.20 -36.24 24.13
C ASP A 120 4.50 -34.75 23.96
N TYR A 121 4.87 -34.35 22.74
CA TYR A 121 5.20 -32.96 22.38
C TYR A 121 4.41 -32.49 21.17
N PHE A 122 4.11 -31.20 21.16
CA PHE A 122 3.56 -30.48 20.02
C PHE A 122 4.65 -29.60 19.41
N GLU A 123 4.86 -29.69 18.09
CA GLU A 123 5.78 -28.82 17.37
C GLU A 123 5.00 -28.01 16.34
N ILE A 124 5.33 -26.72 16.26
CA ILE A 124 4.88 -25.87 15.15
C ILE A 124 5.74 -26.24 13.94
N PRO A 125 5.14 -26.68 12.82
CA PRO A 125 5.89 -27.01 11.62
C PRO A 125 6.77 -25.88 11.11
N ARG A 126 7.95 -26.28 10.64
CA ARG A 126 9.03 -25.36 10.31
C ARG A 126 8.69 -24.42 9.16
N ASP A 127 7.85 -24.86 8.22
CA ASP A 127 7.30 -24.05 7.14
C ASP A 127 6.45 -22.89 7.68
N GLN A 128 5.53 -23.16 8.60
CA GLN A 128 4.71 -22.10 9.21
C GLN A 128 5.53 -21.19 10.11
N TRP A 129 6.49 -21.75 10.84
CA TRP A 129 7.40 -20.99 11.68
C TRP A 129 8.28 -20.03 10.85
N ASP A 130 8.83 -20.49 9.72
CA ASP A 130 9.63 -19.65 8.81
C ASP A 130 8.80 -18.55 8.14
N VAL A 131 7.53 -18.83 7.82
CA VAL A 131 6.60 -17.81 7.31
C VAL A 131 6.41 -16.67 8.32
N VAL A 132 6.28 -16.98 9.61
CA VAL A 132 6.07 -15.95 10.64
C VAL A 132 7.36 -15.24 11.05
N PHE A 133 8.46 -15.99 11.25
CA PHE A 133 9.67 -15.48 11.90
C PHE A 133 10.91 -15.43 11.01
N GLY A 134 10.88 -15.94 9.79
CA GLY A 134 12.08 -16.17 8.97
C GLY A 134 12.79 -14.91 8.48
N GLY A 135 12.11 -13.76 8.43
CA GLY A 135 12.75 -12.49 8.01
C GLY A 135 13.11 -11.54 9.16
N ILE A 136 12.53 -11.74 10.34
CA ILE A 136 12.69 -10.81 11.47
C ILE A 136 13.88 -11.17 12.35
N GLN A 137 14.35 -12.41 12.33
CA GLN A 137 15.46 -12.85 13.16
C GLN A 137 16.78 -12.15 12.83
N GLU A 138 17.03 -11.95 11.54
CA GLU A 138 18.15 -11.20 11.03
C GLU A 138 18.09 -9.75 11.52
N ILE A 139 16.92 -9.11 11.47
CA ILE A 139 16.70 -7.76 11.97
C ILE A 139 16.97 -7.70 13.49
N VAL A 140 16.40 -8.63 14.26
CA VAL A 140 16.61 -8.70 15.71
C VAL A 140 18.10 -8.78 16.04
N ASN A 141 18.82 -9.69 15.39
CA ASN A 141 20.25 -9.86 15.63
C ASN A 141 21.05 -8.64 15.18
N TYR A 142 20.73 -8.11 14.01
CA TYR A 142 21.43 -6.96 13.43
C TYR A 142 21.33 -5.72 14.31
N HIS A 143 20.13 -5.37 14.79
CA HIS A 143 19.97 -4.19 15.65
C HIS A 143 20.57 -4.41 17.04
N ALA A 144 20.46 -5.61 17.61
CA ALA A 144 20.97 -5.89 18.95
C ALA A 144 22.50 -5.97 19.01
N VAL A 145 23.15 -6.51 17.98
CA VAL A 145 24.60 -6.78 17.98
C VAL A 145 25.41 -5.67 17.30
N ASP A 146 24.84 -4.96 16.32
CA ASP A 146 25.60 -4.00 15.52
C ASP A 146 25.10 -2.56 15.69
N ILE A 147 23.86 -2.26 15.31
CA ILE A 147 23.34 -0.87 15.27
C ILE A 147 23.34 -0.22 16.66
N LEU A 148 22.66 -0.84 17.64
CA LEU A 148 22.53 -0.24 18.97
C LEU A 148 23.89 -0.09 19.69
N PRO A 149 24.77 -1.12 19.75
CA PRO A 149 26.06 -0.97 20.40
C PRO A 149 26.93 0.13 19.77
N THR A 150 26.91 0.24 18.43
CA THR A 150 27.67 1.29 17.73
C THR A 150 27.10 2.68 18.01
N LEU A 151 25.78 2.85 17.91
CA LEU A 151 25.11 4.13 18.22
C LEU A 151 25.34 4.56 19.67
N LYS A 152 25.26 3.61 20.61
CA LYS A 152 25.56 3.84 22.03
C LYS A 152 27.02 4.28 22.22
N GLY A 153 27.94 3.70 21.46
CA GLY A 153 29.36 4.10 21.44
C GLY A 153 29.54 5.55 21.03
N ILE A 154 28.94 5.96 19.92
CA ILE A 154 29.00 7.33 19.37
C ILE A 154 28.47 8.35 20.39
N VAL A 155 27.25 8.13 20.90
CA VAL A 155 26.61 9.05 21.86
C VAL A 155 27.35 9.07 23.20
N ARG A 156 27.91 7.94 23.65
CA ARG A 156 28.73 7.91 24.87
C ARG A 156 30.02 8.73 24.70
N GLN A 157 30.66 8.66 23.53
CA GLN A 157 31.84 9.49 23.26
C GLN A 157 31.48 10.98 23.27
N MET A 158 30.37 11.36 22.61
CA MET A 158 29.87 12.73 22.65
C MET A 158 29.61 13.22 24.09
N THR A 159 28.98 12.41 24.94
CA THR A 159 28.66 12.82 26.33
C THR A 159 29.87 12.83 27.26
N ALA A 160 30.85 11.95 27.05
CA ALA A 160 32.08 11.91 27.86
C ALA A 160 32.96 13.15 27.68
N MET A 161 32.89 13.83 26.53
CA MET A 161 33.71 15.00 26.23
C MET A 161 33.18 16.32 26.85
N GLY A 162 32.10 16.28 27.62
CA GLY A 162 31.62 17.41 28.44
C GLY A 162 30.63 18.34 27.75
N HIS A 163 30.71 19.65 28.03
CA HIS A 163 29.84 20.67 27.43
C HIS A 163 30.26 20.97 25.99
N ASP A 164 29.37 20.73 25.03
CA ASP A 164 29.59 20.96 23.60
C ASP A 164 29.34 22.43 23.22
N LEU A 165 30.04 23.36 23.87
CA LEU A 165 29.87 24.81 23.65
C LEU A 165 30.19 25.22 22.20
N ASP A 166 31.17 24.55 21.59
CA ASP A 166 31.61 24.81 20.22
C ASP A 166 30.83 23.98 19.16
N GLY A 167 29.92 23.10 19.57
CA GLY A 167 29.19 22.20 18.67
C GLY A 167 30.02 21.10 17.98
N LYS A 168 31.32 21.03 18.26
CA LYS A 168 32.26 20.10 17.59
C LYS A 168 31.93 18.64 17.88
N TRP A 169 31.53 18.31 19.11
CA TRP A 169 31.29 16.92 19.51
C TRP A 169 29.97 16.40 18.97
N SER A 170 28.90 17.20 19.04
CA SER A 170 27.63 16.84 18.45
C SER A 170 27.73 16.76 16.92
N LEU A 171 28.47 17.67 16.29
CA LEU A 171 28.71 17.65 14.84
C LEU A 171 29.41 16.37 14.40
N ARG A 172 30.48 16.01 15.12
CA ARG A 172 31.21 14.76 14.88
C ARG A 172 30.29 13.55 15.05
N ALA A 173 29.53 13.49 16.14
CA ALA A 173 28.61 12.40 16.41
C ALA A 173 27.53 12.25 15.33
N ALA A 174 26.99 13.36 14.80
CA ALA A 174 26.03 13.32 13.70
C ALA A 174 26.62 12.71 12.43
N TYR A 175 27.86 13.04 12.08
CA TYR A 175 28.54 12.45 10.93
C TYR A 175 28.97 11.00 11.16
N GLU A 176 29.34 10.62 12.38
CA GLU A 176 29.60 9.21 12.72
C GLU A 176 28.30 8.37 12.64
N VAL A 177 27.14 8.94 12.99
CA VAL A 177 25.84 8.30 12.75
C VAL A 177 25.57 8.15 11.26
N ALA A 178 25.85 9.17 10.44
CA ALA A 178 25.72 9.05 8.98
C ALA A 178 26.62 7.92 8.43
N GLU A 179 27.87 7.86 8.88
CA GLU A 179 28.82 6.80 8.50
C GLU A 179 28.34 5.40 8.95
N LEU A 180 27.78 5.29 10.16
CA LEU A 180 27.18 4.06 10.67
C LEU A 180 26.14 3.51 9.69
N PHE A 181 25.21 4.33 9.20
CA PHE A 181 24.18 3.91 8.26
C PHE A 181 24.71 3.70 6.84
N ASN A 182 25.58 4.58 6.35
CA ASN A 182 26.12 4.48 4.98
C ASN A 182 26.97 3.22 4.80
N SER A 183 27.84 2.90 5.76
CA SER A 183 28.66 1.68 5.75
C SER A 183 27.83 0.39 5.79
N ARG A 184 26.59 0.49 6.26
CA ARG A 184 25.68 -0.61 6.54
C ARG A 184 24.47 -0.68 5.61
N ALA A 185 24.35 0.27 4.69
CA ALA A 185 23.18 0.47 3.85
C ALA A 185 22.80 -0.81 3.06
N ALA A 186 23.80 -1.49 2.50
CA ALA A 186 23.58 -2.72 1.73
C ALA A 186 23.01 -3.87 2.59
N GLN A 187 23.54 -4.05 3.81
CA GLN A 187 23.10 -5.11 4.71
C GLN A 187 21.70 -4.82 5.26
N MET A 188 21.46 -3.59 5.73
CA MET A 188 20.16 -3.16 6.21
C MET A 188 19.10 -3.26 5.11
N GLY A 189 19.43 -2.80 3.89
CA GLY A 189 18.55 -2.92 2.72
C GLY A 189 18.20 -4.38 2.39
N LYS A 190 19.17 -5.31 2.50
CA LYS A 190 18.94 -6.74 2.28
C LYS A 190 17.96 -7.32 3.29
N PHE A 191 18.17 -7.08 4.59
CA PHE A 191 17.31 -7.64 5.64
C PHE A 191 15.90 -7.10 5.57
N TYR A 192 15.74 -5.78 5.46
CA TYR A 192 14.42 -5.16 5.41
C TYR A 192 13.66 -5.45 4.12
N LYS A 193 14.34 -5.61 2.97
CA LYS A 193 13.70 -6.07 1.73
C LYS A 193 13.16 -7.49 1.87
N ALA A 194 13.95 -8.40 2.43
CA ALA A 194 13.50 -9.78 2.67
C ALA A 194 12.33 -9.82 3.65
N TYR A 195 12.39 -8.99 4.70
CA TYR A 195 11.34 -8.87 5.70
C TYR A 195 10.02 -8.33 5.13
N GLY A 196 10.05 -7.19 4.44
CA GLY A 196 8.87 -6.55 3.87
C GLY A 196 8.10 -7.44 2.91
N LYS A 197 8.80 -8.27 2.13
CA LYS A 197 8.18 -9.26 1.23
C LYS A 197 7.32 -10.30 1.95
N ARG A 198 7.72 -10.72 3.15
CA ARG A 198 7.05 -11.79 3.93
C ARG A 198 6.04 -11.23 4.92
N LEU A 199 6.20 -9.98 5.34
CA LEU A 199 5.46 -9.36 6.45
C LEU A 199 3.95 -9.57 6.37
N CYS A 200 3.32 -9.39 5.20
CA CYS A 200 1.89 -9.60 5.08
C CYS A 200 1.48 -11.04 5.44
N GLN A 201 2.18 -12.03 4.89
CA GLN A 201 1.90 -13.43 5.18
C GLN A 201 2.19 -13.77 6.65
N SER A 202 3.25 -13.20 7.22
CA SER A 202 3.56 -13.33 8.63
C SER A 202 2.45 -12.78 9.53
N LEU A 203 1.88 -11.61 9.18
CA LEU A 203 0.77 -10.99 9.92
C LEU A 203 -0.52 -11.81 9.82
N LEU A 204 -0.89 -12.26 8.63
CA LEU A 204 -2.08 -13.12 8.42
C LEU A 204 -1.96 -14.45 9.19
N MET A 205 -0.79 -15.09 9.12
CA MET A 205 -0.53 -16.32 9.86
C MET A 205 -0.53 -16.08 11.38
N ALA A 206 0.03 -14.96 11.84
CA ALA A 206 -0.03 -14.58 13.26
C ALA A 206 -1.47 -14.34 13.74
N GLU A 207 -2.30 -13.67 12.94
CA GLU A 207 -3.72 -13.47 13.23
C GLU A 207 -4.46 -14.82 13.31
N MET A 208 -4.25 -15.70 12.33
CA MET A 208 -4.81 -17.05 12.33
C MET A 208 -4.36 -17.86 13.56
N TRP A 209 -3.11 -17.72 14.01
CA TRP A 209 -2.64 -18.38 15.22
C TRP A 209 -3.26 -17.80 16.50
N GLU A 210 -3.54 -16.50 16.53
CA GLU A 210 -4.11 -15.82 17.69
C GLU A 210 -5.63 -15.94 17.79
N SER A 211 -6.32 -16.10 16.66
CA SER A 211 -7.77 -16.21 16.51
C SER A 211 -8.10 -17.06 15.27
N PRO A 212 -8.07 -18.39 15.36
CA PRO A 212 -8.42 -19.27 14.25
C PRO A 212 -9.87 -19.05 13.82
N GLN A 213 -10.14 -19.10 12.51
CA GLN A 213 -11.46 -18.87 11.93
C GLN A 213 -12.25 -20.18 11.86
N GLY A 214 -13.53 -20.16 12.24
CA GLY A 214 -14.40 -21.33 12.21
C GLY A 214 -14.13 -22.32 13.35
N GLU A 215 -14.35 -23.62 13.10
CA GLU A 215 -14.05 -24.68 14.07
C GLU A 215 -12.55 -25.01 14.03
N PRO A 216 -11.77 -24.65 15.07
CA PRO A 216 -10.33 -24.84 15.04
C PRO A 216 -9.97 -26.31 15.13
N THR A 217 -9.05 -26.74 14.27
CA THR A 217 -8.41 -28.04 14.37
C THR A 217 -7.70 -28.18 15.74
N ASP A 218 -7.49 -29.42 16.18
CA ASP A 218 -6.74 -29.68 17.44
C ASP A 218 -5.36 -29.02 17.43
N ARG A 219 -4.76 -28.87 16.25
CA ARG A 219 -3.48 -28.20 16.08
C ARG A 219 -3.59 -26.69 16.26
N GLU A 220 -4.55 -26.05 15.60
CA GLU A 220 -4.78 -24.60 15.75
C GLU A 220 -5.09 -24.24 17.19
N ARG A 221 -5.95 -25.02 17.87
CA ARG A 221 -6.26 -24.83 19.30
C ARG A 221 -5.00 -24.90 20.17
N ARG A 222 -4.07 -25.82 19.90
CA ARG A 222 -2.80 -25.93 20.62
C ARG A 222 -1.88 -24.74 20.38
N VAL A 223 -1.84 -24.21 19.15
CA VAL A 223 -1.07 -23.00 18.84
C VAL A 223 -1.66 -21.80 19.58
N GLU A 224 -2.98 -21.65 19.54
CA GLU A 224 -3.70 -20.59 20.22
C GLU A 224 -3.45 -20.62 21.75
N GLU A 225 -3.62 -21.78 22.40
CA GLU A 225 -3.33 -21.97 23.82
C GLU A 225 -1.87 -21.65 24.16
N PHE A 226 -0.95 -22.00 23.28
CA PHE A 226 0.47 -21.67 23.45
C PHE A 226 0.69 -20.16 23.37
N LEU A 227 0.10 -19.47 22.38
CA LEU A 227 0.22 -18.01 22.27
C LEU A 227 -0.45 -17.29 23.44
N MET A 228 -1.54 -17.82 24.00
CA MET A 228 -2.11 -17.31 25.25
C MET A 228 -1.10 -17.35 26.41
N LYS A 229 -0.33 -18.44 26.53
CA LYS A 229 0.76 -18.53 27.53
C LYS A 229 1.88 -17.54 27.25
N CYS A 230 2.23 -17.32 25.98
CA CYS A 230 3.19 -16.28 25.59
C CYS A 230 2.70 -14.87 25.99
N ARG A 231 1.41 -14.55 25.77
CA ARG A 231 0.81 -13.28 26.18
C ARG A 231 0.82 -13.07 27.71
N ALA A 232 0.75 -14.15 28.49
CA ALA A 232 0.84 -14.09 29.95
C ALA A 232 2.28 -13.83 30.47
N HIS A 233 3.29 -13.75 29.60
CA HIS A 233 4.66 -13.49 30.00
C HIS A 233 4.80 -12.06 30.59
N LYS A 234 5.53 -11.92 31.71
CA LYS A 234 5.66 -10.66 32.45
C LYS A 234 6.24 -9.49 31.64
N GLU A 235 7.06 -9.79 30.66
CA GLU A 235 7.70 -8.80 29.78
C GLU A 235 6.91 -8.54 28.48
N HIS A 236 5.70 -9.09 28.36
CA HIS A 236 4.81 -8.83 27.23
C HIS A 236 4.12 -7.48 27.41
N HIS A 237 4.26 -6.60 26.42
CA HIS A 237 3.72 -5.23 26.50
C HIS A 237 2.85 -4.84 25.30
N MET A 238 2.89 -5.62 24.21
CA MET A 238 2.09 -5.34 23.00
C MET A 238 0.71 -6.00 23.11
N ARG A 239 -0.22 -5.70 22.20
CA ARG A 239 -1.54 -6.37 22.21
C ARG A 239 -1.47 -7.84 21.76
N GLY A 240 -0.49 -8.17 20.92
CA GLY A 240 -0.36 -9.51 20.33
C GLY A 240 0.91 -9.67 19.48
N LEU A 241 1.06 -10.84 18.89
CA LEU A 241 2.20 -11.22 18.05
C LEU A 241 2.31 -10.31 16.82
N GLY A 242 1.20 -10.03 16.15
CA GLY A 242 1.17 -9.20 14.93
C GLY A 242 1.81 -7.82 15.15
N GLN A 243 1.56 -7.18 16.30
CA GLN A 243 2.13 -5.87 16.61
C GLN A 243 3.65 -5.89 16.77
N TYR A 244 4.22 -6.96 17.35
CA TYR A 244 5.67 -7.11 17.41
C TYR A 244 6.30 -7.25 16.02
N LEU A 245 5.59 -7.88 15.07
CA LEU A 245 6.01 -7.99 13.68
C LEU A 245 5.92 -6.64 12.93
N GLU A 246 5.08 -5.70 13.35
CA GLU A 246 5.03 -4.40 12.66
C GLU A 246 6.13 -3.42 13.07
N VAL A 247 6.71 -3.57 14.27
CA VAL A 247 7.67 -2.61 14.83
C VAL A 247 8.88 -2.32 13.91
N PRO A 248 9.50 -3.30 13.22
CA PRO A 248 10.58 -3.00 12.28
C PRO A 248 10.21 -2.03 11.16
N LEU A 249 8.98 -2.12 10.63
CA LEU A 249 8.52 -1.21 9.59
C LEU A 249 8.32 0.20 10.15
N GLN A 250 7.69 0.31 11.32
CA GLN A 250 7.55 1.58 12.03
C GLN A 250 8.93 2.21 12.32
N ARG A 251 9.95 1.40 12.65
CA ARG A 251 11.30 1.91 12.92
C ARG A 251 11.95 2.55 11.69
N LEU A 252 11.73 2.01 10.49
CA LEU A 252 12.25 2.63 9.25
C LEU A 252 11.69 4.04 9.03
N ALA A 253 10.38 4.21 9.23
CA ALA A 253 9.74 5.52 9.15
C ALA A 253 10.32 6.49 10.19
N HIS A 254 10.62 6.01 11.40
CA HIS A 254 11.29 6.83 12.42
C HIS A 254 12.72 7.22 12.03
N TYR A 255 13.51 6.34 11.41
CA TYR A 255 14.87 6.70 10.96
C TYR A 255 14.85 7.87 9.97
N GLU A 256 13.90 7.87 9.01
CA GLU A 256 13.73 8.98 8.08
C GLU A 256 13.49 10.30 8.82
N LEU A 257 12.59 10.31 9.82
CA LEU A 257 12.28 11.52 10.61
C LEU A 257 13.47 11.99 11.43
N PHE A 258 14.17 11.07 12.11
CA PHE A 258 15.36 11.39 12.89
C PHE A 258 16.46 11.98 12.03
N LEU A 259 16.75 11.37 10.88
CA LEU A 259 17.79 11.84 9.96
C LEU A 259 17.40 13.19 9.36
N ARG A 260 16.13 13.41 9.02
CA ARG A 260 15.63 14.72 8.57
C ARG A 260 15.85 15.80 9.63
N HIS A 261 15.54 15.50 10.89
CA HIS A 261 15.76 16.44 11.99
C HIS A 261 17.27 16.67 12.22
N LEU A 262 18.09 15.62 12.10
CA LEU A 262 19.54 15.73 12.23
C LEU A 262 20.14 16.57 11.10
N CYS A 263 19.69 16.41 9.85
CA CYS A 263 20.06 17.25 8.70
C CYS A 263 19.73 18.73 8.96
N ARG A 264 18.55 19.01 9.51
CA ARG A 264 18.11 20.38 9.81
C ARG A 264 19.04 21.07 10.80
N HIS A 265 19.58 20.34 11.78
CA HIS A 265 20.45 20.88 12.82
C HIS A 265 21.93 20.65 12.57
N THR A 266 22.33 20.27 11.36
CA THR A 266 23.73 19.96 11.03
C THR A 266 24.15 20.75 9.79
N PRO A 267 25.19 21.60 9.85
CA PRO A 267 25.70 22.27 8.66
C PRO A 267 26.23 21.23 7.66
N PRO A 268 25.96 21.35 6.35
CA PRO A 268 26.47 20.43 5.35
C PRO A 268 27.99 20.54 5.19
N LYS A 269 28.66 19.44 4.85
CA LYS A 269 30.06 19.45 4.46
C LYS A 269 30.22 20.07 3.07
N GLU A 270 31.32 20.77 2.85
CA GLU A 270 31.73 21.31 1.55
C GLU A 270 32.26 20.21 0.62
N ILE A 271 31.51 19.12 0.48
CA ILE A 271 31.81 17.97 -0.39
C ILE A 271 30.61 17.81 -1.32
N GLU A 272 30.86 17.36 -2.57
CA GLU A 272 29.84 17.22 -3.61
C GLU A 272 28.57 16.47 -3.14
N HIS A 273 28.73 15.45 -2.29
CA HIS A 273 27.62 14.73 -1.69
C HIS A 273 27.83 14.64 -0.17
N ASP A 274 26.99 15.35 0.59
CA ASP A 274 27.07 15.34 2.05
C ASP A 274 26.69 13.94 2.60
N PRO A 275 27.52 13.30 3.44
CA PRO A 275 27.24 11.95 3.94
C PRO A 275 25.91 11.82 4.67
N LEU A 276 25.45 12.85 5.37
CA LEU A 276 24.20 12.82 6.13
C LEU A 276 22.98 12.92 5.18
N ASP A 277 23.10 13.68 4.09
CA ASP A 277 22.05 13.73 3.05
C ASP A 277 21.93 12.39 2.32
N ILE A 278 23.06 11.73 2.00
CA ILE A 278 23.07 10.37 1.45
C ILE A 278 22.34 9.41 2.41
N THR A 279 22.64 9.49 3.71
CA THR A 279 22.01 8.64 4.73
C THR A 279 20.50 8.89 4.83
N TYR A 280 20.08 10.15 4.87
CA TYR A 280 18.67 10.53 4.89
C TYR A 280 17.93 9.98 3.66
N HIS A 281 18.49 10.17 2.47
CA HIS A 281 17.90 9.69 1.23
C HIS A 281 17.80 8.16 1.19
N PHE A 282 18.85 7.46 1.66
CA PHE A 282 18.82 6.00 1.80
C PHE A 282 17.69 5.53 2.72
N ALA A 283 17.54 6.15 3.90
CA ALA A 283 16.51 5.77 4.86
C ALA A 283 15.09 6.01 4.30
N ALA A 284 14.87 7.15 3.62
CA ALA A 284 13.60 7.47 2.98
C ALA A 284 13.24 6.44 1.88
N ILE A 285 14.20 6.12 1.00
CA ILE A 285 13.99 5.10 -0.05
C ILE A 285 13.71 3.73 0.56
N LEU A 286 14.47 3.33 1.58
CA LEU A 286 14.31 2.03 2.21
C LEU A 286 12.94 1.91 2.87
N SER A 287 12.53 2.93 3.64
CA SER A 287 11.22 3.02 4.28
C SER A 287 10.09 2.85 3.23
N LYS A 288 10.11 3.67 2.18
CA LYS A 288 9.13 3.62 1.08
C LYS A 288 9.08 2.24 0.43
N ARG A 289 10.23 1.65 0.09
CA ARG A 289 10.32 0.35 -0.58
C ARG A 289 9.75 -0.80 0.26
N VAL A 290 10.00 -0.79 1.56
CA VAL A 290 9.55 -1.88 2.45
C VAL A 290 8.04 -1.78 2.69
N GLU A 291 7.51 -0.57 2.84
CA GLU A 291 6.05 -0.33 2.88
C GLU A 291 5.38 -0.79 1.59
N GLN A 292 5.95 -0.43 0.45
CA GLN A 292 5.52 -0.89 -0.87
C GLN A 292 5.55 -2.42 -1.01
N SER A 293 6.57 -3.08 -0.44
CA SER A 293 6.68 -4.53 -0.43
C SER A 293 5.59 -5.19 0.42
N LYS A 294 5.30 -4.64 1.61
CA LYS A 294 4.17 -5.06 2.45
C LYS A 294 2.87 -4.92 1.67
N ARG A 295 2.70 -3.79 0.99
CA ARG A 295 1.47 -3.46 0.26
C ARG A 295 1.22 -4.40 -0.91
N ILE A 296 2.23 -4.68 -1.74
CA ILE A 296 2.11 -5.70 -2.81
C ILE A 296 1.78 -7.07 -2.22
N ALA A 297 2.41 -7.45 -1.11
CA ALA A 297 2.15 -8.75 -0.49
C ALA A 297 0.70 -8.87 0.01
N GLN A 298 0.11 -7.78 0.51
CA GLN A 298 -1.32 -7.70 0.84
C GLN A 298 -2.19 -7.86 -0.39
N LEU A 299 -1.94 -7.10 -1.46
CA LEU A 299 -2.70 -7.24 -2.70
C LEU A 299 -2.66 -8.67 -3.24
N ARG A 300 -1.47 -9.31 -3.20
CA ARG A 300 -1.31 -10.72 -3.58
C ARG A 300 -2.22 -11.61 -2.74
N SER A 301 -2.21 -11.51 -1.41
CA SER A 301 -3.01 -12.41 -0.56
C SER A 301 -4.51 -12.37 -0.88
N HIS A 302 -5.03 -11.23 -1.34
CA HIS A 302 -6.43 -11.09 -1.76
C HIS A 302 -6.70 -11.62 -3.18
N LEU A 303 -5.68 -11.73 -4.02
CA LEU A 303 -5.79 -12.29 -5.37
C LEU A 303 -5.49 -13.79 -5.42
N HIS A 304 -5.08 -14.40 -4.29
CA HIS A 304 -4.79 -15.82 -4.24
C HIS A 304 -6.11 -16.60 -4.43
N PRO A 305 -6.20 -17.55 -5.38
CA PRO A 305 -7.38 -18.38 -5.49
C PRO A 305 -7.61 -19.12 -4.18
N SER A 306 -8.83 -19.03 -3.63
CA SER A 306 -9.25 -19.87 -2.52
C SER A 306 -8.98 -21.34 -2.92
N ALA A 307 -8.36 -22.11 -2.03
CA ALA A 307 -7.56 -23.31 -2.31
C ALA A 307 -8.33 -24.54 -2.87
N ASN A 308 -9.08 -24.37 -3.95
CA ASN A 308 -9.79 -25.42 -4.66
C ASN A 308 -9.15 -25.64 -6.04
N ASN A 309 -8.22 -26.60 -6.09
CA ASN A 309 -7.88 -27.43 -7.26
C ASN A 309 -7.67 -26.74 -8.62
N VAL A 310 -6.86 -25.69 -8.70
CA VAL A 310 -6.34 -25.22 -10.00
C VAL A 310 -4.85 -25.52 -10.08
N THR A 311 -4.47 -26.43 -10.98
CA THR A 311 -3.09 -26.88 -11.23
C THR A 311 -2.17 -25.76 -11.73
N THR A 312 -2.74 -24.60 -12.08
CA THR A 312 -2.04 -23.38 -12.51
C THR A 312 -2.61 -22.16 -11.78
N PRO A 313 -1.78 -21.32 -11.13
CA PRO A 313 -2.27 -20.11 -10.47
C PRO A 313 -2.98 -19.19 -11.49
N PRO A 314 -4.03 -18.45 -11.10
CA PRO A 314 -4.72 -17.49 -11.96
C PRO A 314 -3.74 -16.50 -12.60
N LEU A 315 -4.04 -16.07 -13.83
CA LEU A 315 -3.21 -15.09 -14.55
C LEU A 315 -2.98 -13.82 -13.73
N ASP A 316 -3.99 -13.38 -12.98
CA ASP A 316 -3.99 -12.20 -12.11
C ASP A 316 -2.92 -12.30 -11.01
N TRP A 317 -2.85 -13.47 -10.36
CA TRP A 317 -1.78 -13.79 -9.41
C TRP A 317 -0.43 -13.83 -10.09
N GLN A 318 -0.30 -14.49 -11.26
CA GLN A 318 0.97 -14.58 -11.97
C GLN A 318 1.53 -13.21 -12.38
N ILE A 319 0.68 -12.27 -12.78
CA ILE A 319 1.07 -10.91 -13.16
C ILE A 319 1.71 -10.17 -11.99
N LEU A 320 1.17 -10.34 -10.79
CA LEU A 320 1.68 -9.68 -9.59
C LEU A 320 2.69 -10.51 -8.80
N ALA A 321 2.85 -11.82 -9.06
CA ALA A 321 3.69 -12.73 -8.28
C ALA A 321 5.19 -12.63 -8.58
N SER A 322 5.62 -11.84 -9.57
CA SER A 322 7.05 -11.72 -9.90
C SER A 322 7.84 -11.10 -8.73
N ASP A 323 8.97 -11.74 -8.40
CA ASP A 323 9.83 -11.40 -7.26
C ASP A 323 10.63 -10.09 -7.44
N ALA A 324 10.60 -9.53 -8.65
CA ALA A 324 11.34 -8.34 -9.06
C ALA A 324 10.48 -7.05 -9.08
N LEU A 325 9.24 -7.12 -8.59
CA LEU A 325 8.29 -6.01 -8.69
C LEU A 325 8.49 -5.04 -7.52
N ASP A 326 9.10 -3.90 -7.80
CA ASP A 326 9.01 -2.73 -6.93
C ASP A 326 7.68 -2.02 -7.25
N LEU A 327 6.75 -2.00 -6.28
CA LEU A 327 5.55 -1.15 -6.38
C LEU A 327 6.03 0.28 -6.49
N VAL A 328 5.53 1.04 -7.44
CA VAL A 328 5.83 2.46 -7.54
C VAL A 328 4.69 3.27 -6.94
N MET A 329 3.46 2.94 -7.36
CA MET A 329 2.25 3.65 -6.97
C MET A 329 1.05 2.70 -7.04
N GLU A 330 0.03 2.96 -6.23
CA GLU A 330 -1.28 2.34 -6.37
C GLU A 330 -2.37 3.37 -6.08
N GLY A 331 -3.58 3.09 -6.55
CA GLY A 331 -4.68 4.01 -6.32
C GLY A 331 -5.94 3.68 -7.11
N PRO A 332 -7.08 4.24 -6.69
CA PRO A 332 -8.34 4.02 -7.37
C PRO A 332 -8.41 4.82 -8.68
N PHE A 333 -8.97 4.18 -9.69
CA PHE A 333 -9.37 4.80 -10.94
C PHE A 333 -10.85 4.57 -11.18
N ILE A 334 -11.48 5.49 -11.91
CA ILE A 334 -12.77 5.25 -12.55
C ILE A 334 -12.53 5.23 -14.05
N ILE A 335 -12.93 4.17 -14.74
CA ILE A 335 -12.79 4.15 -16.20
C ILE A 335 -13.84 5.07 -16.82
N ALA A 336 -13.36 6.18 -17.37
CA ALA A 336 -14.19 7.18 -18.02
C ALA A 336 -14.47 6.78 -19.48
N ARG A 337 -13.48 6.19 -20.15
CA ARG A 337 -13.59 5.72 -21.53
C ARG A 337 -12.50 4.70 -21.86
N TYR A 338 -12.82 3.78 -22.76
CA TYR A 338 -11.88 2.85 -23.34
C TYR A 338 -12.06 2.81 -24.86
N LEU A 339 -10.94 2.81 -25.59
CA LEU A 339 -10.93 2.75 -27.05
C LEU A 339 -9.94 1.70 -27.50
N THR A 340 -10.35 0.78 -28.37
CA THR A 340 -9.45 -0.17 -29.04
C THR A 340 -9.46 0.09 -30.55
N ARG A 341 -8.28 -0.05 -31.17
CA ARG A 341 -8.14 -0.07 -32.62
C ARG A 341 -8.00 -1.51 -33.10
N GLU A 342 -9.00 -2.01 -33.81
CA GLU A 342 -8.90 -3.25 -34.57
C GLU A 342 -8.77 -2.91 -36.06
N ALA A 343 -7.88 -3.61 -36.76
CA ALA A 343 -7.80 -3.52 -38.21
C ALA A 343 -8.79 -4.53 -38.79
N LEU A 344 -9.94 -4.05 -39.25
CA LEU A 344 -10.90 -4.89 -39.95
C LEU A 344 -10.48 -5.02 -41.41
N THR A 345 -10.23 -6.25 -41.83
CA THR A 345 -10.23 -6.63 -43.24
C THR A 345 -11.60 -7.14 -43.59
N PHE A 346 -12.32 -6.44 -44.47
CA PHE A 346 -13.55 -6.97 -45.05
C PHE A 346 -13.40 -7.05 -46.57
N THR A 347 -14.04 -8.06 -47.15
CA THR A 347 -14.21 -8.20 -48.59
C THR A 347 -15.51 -7.51 -48.95
N VAL A 348 -15.43 -6.44 -49.72
CA VAL A 348 -16.63 -5.79 -50.25
C VAL A 348 -16.97 -6.44 -51.57
N ASP A 349 -18.09 -7.15 -51.61
CA ASP A 349 -18.59 -7.68 -52.87
C ASP A 349 -19.31 -6.58 -53.66
N ASN A 350 -20.08 -5.70 -52.99
CA ASN A 350 -20.85 -4.62 -53.63
C ASN A 350 -20.76 -3.29 -52.85
N ILE A 351 -20.45 -2.19 -53.53
CA ILE A 351 -20.66 -0.81 -53.01
C ILE A 351 -21.80 -0.20 -53.82
N VAL A 352 -22.81 0.34 -53.13
CA VAL A 352 -23.86 1.16 -53.75
C VAL A 352 -23.49 2.63 -53.56
N ILE A 353 -23.27 3.34 -54.66
CA ILE A 353 -23.09 4.79 -54.68
C ILE A 353 -24.19 5.34 -55.59
N ASP A 354 -24.95 6.33 -55.12
CA ASP A 354 -26.03 6.99 -55.87
C ASP A 354 -27.07 6.03 -56.50
N ASN A 355 -27.45 4.98 -55.76
CA ASN A 355 -28.43 3.95 -56.17
C ASN A 355 -28.03 3.10 -57.39
N GLU A 356 -26.76 3.10 -57.81
CA GLU A 356 -26.23 2.11 -58.75
C GLU A 356 -25.35 1.09 -58.00
N GLU A 357 -25.63 -0.19 -58.19
CA GLU A 357 -24.89 -1.31 -57.60
C GLU A 357 -23.66 -1.60 -58.47
N LEU A 358 -22.47 -1.19 -57.99
CA LEU A 358 -21.21 -1.50 -58.68
C LEU A 358 -20.66 -2.84 -58.16
N VAL A 359 -20.83 -3.88 -58.97
CA VAL A 359 -20.25 -5.21 -58.74
C VAL A 359 -18.81 -5.23 -59.24
N TYR A 360 -17.83 -5.43 -58.35
CA TYR A 360 -16.43 -5.57 -58.73
C TYR A 360 -16.06 -7.07 -58.80
N PRO A 361 -15.61 -7.60 -59.95
CA PRO A 361 -15.45 -9.05 -60.16
C PRO A 361 -14.24 -9.69 -59.46
N ASN A 362 -13.48 -8.96 -58.64
CA ASN A 362 -12.32 -9.50 -57.92
C ASN A 362 -12.29 -8.92 -56.49
N ASN A 363 -12.82 -9.67 -55.51
CA ASN A 363 -12.82 -9.38 -54.07
C ASN A 363 -11.66 -8.47 -53.64
N ARG A 364 -11.91 -7.17 -53.59
CA ARG A 364 -10.94 -6.21 -53.08
C ARG A 364 -11.04 -6.25 -51.56
N SER A 365 -9.99 -6.75 -50.91
CA SER A 365 -9.86 -6.61 -49.47
C SER A 365 -9.48 -5.16 -49.17
N GLU A 366 -10.41 -4.39 -48.64
CA GLU A 366 -10.11 -3.04 -48.15
C GLU A 366 -9.89 -3.10 -46.64
N THR A 367 -8.75 -2.54 -46.20
CA THR A 367 -8.48 -2.26 -44.79
C THR A 367 -8.93 -0.84 -44.51
N ILE A 368 -10.09 -0.66 -43.88
CA ILE A 368 -10.45 0.65 -43.34
C ILE A 368 -9.66 0.85 -42.05
N ASP A 369 -8.76 1.83 -42.04
CA ASP A 369 -7.86 2.13 -40.92
C ASP A 369 -8.49 3.05 -39.86
N THR A 370 -9.82 3.18 -39.88
CA THR A 370 -10.58 4.05 -39.00
C THR A 370 -11.86 3.37 -38.56
N VAL A 371 -11.88 2.82 -37.35
CA VAL A 371 -12.93 3.06 -36.34
C VAL A 371 -12.35 2.74 -34.95
N TYR A 372 -12.38 3.73 -34.06
CA TYR A 372 -12.27 3.50 -32.62
C TYR A 372 -13.55 2.79 -32.19
N TYR A 373 -13.47 1.50 -31.91
CA TYR A 373 -14.64 0.82 -31.39
C TYR A 373 -14.95 1.33 -29.98
N GLN A 374 -16.14 1.94 -29.84
CA GLN A 374 -16.90 2.01 -28.61
C GLN A 374 -17.87 0.82 -28.61
N PHE A 375 -17.40 -0.40 -28.92
CA PHE A 375 -18.29 -1.55 -29.01
C PHE A 375 -18.44 -2.18 -27.62
N GLY A 376 -19.63 -2.08 -27.05
CA GLY A 376 -19.96 -2.73 -25.79
C GLY A 376 -19.29 -2.15 -24.54
N HIS A 377 -19.01 -0.84 -24.45
CA HIS A 377 -18.37 -0.23 -23.27
C HIS A 377 -19.28 0.68 -22.42
N ASP A 378 -20.55 0.85 -22.78
CA ASP A 378 -21.48 1.64 -21.95
C ASP A 378 -21.65 1.04 -20.54
N HIS A 379 -21.45 -0.27 -20.39
CA HIS A 379 -21.44 -0.97 -19.10
C HIS A 379 -20.10 -0.89 -18.35
N LEU A 380 -19.04 -0.38 -19.00
CA LEU A 380 -17.72 -0.23 -18.40
C LEU A 380 -17.51 1.19 -17.89
N GLN A 381 -18.13 2.20 -18.48
CA GLN A 381 -18.05 3.58 -17.99
C GLN A 381 -18.54 3.68 -16.53
N GLY A 382 -17.71 4.25 -15.67
CA GLY A 382 -18.02 4.37 -14.24
C GLY A 382 -17.57 3.17 -13.40
N LYS A 383 -17.04 2.09 -14.01
CA LYS A 383 -16.43 1.00 -13.24
C LYS A 383 -15.22 1.49 -12.48
N ARG A 384 -15.14 1.06 -11.22
CA ARG A 384 -14.01 1.31 -10.33
C ARG A 384 -12.92 0.29 -10.63
N LEU A 385 -11.71 0.78 -10.79
CA LEU A 385 -10.52 -0.02 -10.98
C LEU A 385 -9.53 0.30 -9.86
N LEU A 386 -8.75 -0.68 -9.44
CA LEU A 386 -7.53 -0.47 -8.68
C LEU A 386 -6.36 -0.48 -9.66
N GLY A 387 -5.65 0.65 -9.75
CA GLY A 387 -4.41 0.75 -10.50
C GLY A 387 -3.23 0.34 -9.62
N VAL A 388 -2.39 -0.55 -10.14
CA VAL A 388 -1.15 -1.01 -9.50
C VAL A 388 0.00 -0.74 -10.48
N LEU A 389 0.76 0.33 -10.22
CA LEU A 389 1.92 0.71 -11.01
C LEU A 389 3.17 0.00 -10.50
N LEU A 390 3.74 -0.83 -11.35
CA LEU A 390 4.98 -1.55 -11.12
C LEU A 390 6.08 -0.98 -12.02
N ALA A 391 7.33 -1.25 -11.68
CA ALA A 391 8.49 -0.76 -12.43
C ALA A 391 8.54 -1.15 -13.92
N ASP A 392 7.75 -2.12 -14.37
CA ASP A 392 7.72 -2.57 -15.78
C ASP A 392 6.32 -2.58 -16.42
N ARG A 393 5.26 -2.39 -15.64
CA ARG A 393 3.88 -2.45 -16.12
C ARG A 393 2.90 -1.74 -15.19
N LEU A 394 1.77 -1.30 -15.73
CA LEU A 394 0.60 -0.84 -14.99
C LEU A 394 -0.48 -1.92 -15.08
N VAL A 395 -0.91 -2.44 -13.94
CA VAL A 395 -1.99 -3.43 -13.83
C VAL A 395 -3.26 -2.71 -13.40
N LEU A 396 -4.33 -2.90 -14.14
CA LEU A 396 -5.66 -2.42 -13.79
C LEU A 396 -6.48 -3.62 -13.34
N LEU A 397 -6.96 -3.57 -12.10
CA LEU A 397 -7.77 -4.61 -11.47
C LEU A 397 -9.22 -4.11 -11.35
N ALA A 398 -10.20 -4.88 -11.79
CA ALA A 398 -11.62 -4.58 -11.62
C ALA A 398 -12.20 -5.41 -10.46
N ASP A 399 -13.09 -4.81 -9.68
CA ASP A 399 -13.87 -5.52 -8.67
C ASP A 399 -14.87 -6.47 -9.35
N THR A 400 -15.04 -7.68 -8.81
CA THR A 400 -16.09 -8.58 -9.28
C THR A 400 -17.41 -8.24 -8.60
N GLU A 401 -18.42 -7.83 -9.38
CA GLU A 401 -19.74 -7.41 -8.89
C GLU A 401 -20.56 -8.51 -8.18
N GLU A 402 -20.02 -9.74 -8.04
CA GLU A 402 -20.68 -10.89 -7.43
C GLU A 402 -20.26 -11.07 -5.96
N LYS A 403 -20.75 -10.22 -5.04
CA LYS A 403 -20.70 -10.54 -3.60
C LYS A 403 -22.10 -10.78 -3.05
N GLU A 404 -22.31 -11.96 -2.48
CA GLU A 404 -23.36 -12.17 -1.47
C GLU A 404 -22.94 -11.40 -0.19
N GLU A 405 -23.90 -10.79 0.50
CA GLU A 405 -23.74 -9.79 1.59
C GLU A 405 -22.88 -10.20 2.81
N LYS A 406 -22.25 -11.38 2.84
CA LYS A 406 -21.67 -11.97 4.07
C LYS A 406 -20.15 -11.92 4.19
N ASP A 407 -19.41 -11.39 3.21
CA ASP A 407 -17.94 -11.43 3.23
C ASP A 407 -17.31 -10.02 3.36
N GLU A 408 -16.97 -9.63 4.58
CA GLU A 408 -16.38 -8.32 4.96
C GLU A 408 -14.89 -8.16 4.55
N GLY A 409 -14.38 -9.01 3.66
CA GLY A 409 -13.04 -8.91 3.09
C GLY A 409 -12.90 -7.88 1.96
N LEU A 410 -11.63 -7.54 1.65
CA LEU A 410 -11.24 -6.83 0.42
C LEU A 410 -11.91 -7.49 -0.80
N GLY A 411 -12.43 -6.71 -1.76
CA GLY A 411 -13.12 -7.23 -2.95
C GLY A 411 -12.31 -8.28 -3.70
N ASP A 412 -12.97 -9.28 -4.29
CA ASP A 412 -12.31 -10.20 -5.22
C ASP A 412 -12.01 -9.41 -6.50
N PHE A 413 -10.73 -9.24 -6.81
CA PHE A 413 -10.30 -8.49 -7.99
C PHE A 413 -10.01 -9.44 -9.15
N LYS A 414 -10.44 -9.06 -10.36
CA LYS A 414 -10.01 -9.67 -11.61
C LYS A 414 -9.17 -8.70 -12.43
N THR A 415 -8.18 -9.20 -13.16
CA THR A 415 -7.39 -8.32 -14.04
C THR A 415 -8.28 -7.78 -15.16
N PHE A 416 -8.35 -6.46 -15.24
CA PHE A 416 -8.99 -5.74 -16.33
C PHE A 416 -8.01 -5.53 -17.50
N ALA A 417 -6.80 -5.05 -17.21
CA ALA A 417 -5.77 -4.85 -18.23
C ALA A 417 -4.35 -4.85 -17.63
N VAL A 418 -3.38 -5.24 -18.45
CA VAL A 418 -1.94 -5.13 -18.13
C VAL A 418 -1.25 -4.31 -19.21
N LEU A 419 -0.70 -3.17 -18.82
CA LEU A 419 -0.05 -2.22 -19.72
C LEU A 419 1.45 -2.28 -19.48
N ARG A 420 2.19 -2.99 -20.34
CA ARG A 420 3.66 -3.04 -20.25
C ARG A 420 4.24 -1.66 -20.59
N MET A 421 5.20 -1.18 -19.79
CA MET A 421 5.82 0.13 -20.01
C MET A 421 6.51 0.25 -21.37
N THR A 422 6.90 -0.87 -21.98
CA THR A 422 7.44 -0.93 -23.36
C THR A 422 6.40 -0.63 -24.44
N GLU A 423 5.11 -0.86 -24.15
CA GLU A 423 3.99 -0.69 -25.09
C GLU A 423 3.26 0.64 -24.90
N VAL A 424 3.49 1.29 -23.76
CA VAL A 424 2.96 2.61 -23.45
C VAL A 424 3.58 3.64 -24.40
N LYS A 425 2.71 4.38 -25.09
CA LYS A 425 3.08 5.43 -26.06
C LYS A 425 3.42 6.74 -25.35
N ASP A 426 4.11 7.63 -26.06
CA ASP A 426 4.54 8.95 -25.57
C ASP A 426 3.44 10.03 -25.63
N ASN A 427 2.25 9.70 -26.12
CA ASN A 427 1.12 10.61 -26.28
C ASN A 427 0.12 10.59 -25.10
N MET A 428 0.60 10.21 -23.92
CA MET A 428 -0.15 10.28 -22.66
C MET A 428 -0.43 11.73 -22.30
N LYS A 429 -1.62 12.01 -21.75
CA LYS A 429 -1.99 13.37 -21.37
C LYS A 429 -3.12 13.39 -20.36
N LEU A 430 -3.20 14.49 -19.62
CA LEU A 430 -4.37 14.79 -18.82
C LEU A 430 -5.49 15.38 -19.69
N CYS A 431 -6.70 14.90 -19.47
CA CYS A 431 -7.92 15.19 -20.20
C CYS A 431 -9.06 15.51 -19.21
N GLY A 432 -10.22 15.88 -19.74
CA GLY A 432 -11.43 16.12 -18.95
C GLY A 432 -11.48 17.49 -18.27
N TYR A 433 -12.62 17.77 -17.64
CA TYR A 433 -12.82 18.98 -16.82
C TYR A 433 -11.85 18.94 -15.62
N ASN A 434 -11.18 20.06 -15.31
CA ASN A 434 -10.15 20.15 -14.26
C ASN A 434 -8.89 19.27 -14.43
N LYS A 435 -8.68 18.60 -15.58
CA LYS A 435 -7.52 17.71 -15.83
C LYS A 435 -7.40 16.55 -14.82
N THR A 436 -8.52 16.00 -14.40
CA THR A 436 -8.60 14.86 -13.46
C THR A 436 -8.61 13.49 -14.16
N CYS A 437 -8.61 13.47 -15.50
CA CYS A 437 -8.61 12.23 -16.27
C CYS A 437 -7.26 12.00 -16.94
N LEU A 438 -6.63 10.87 -16.67
CA LEU A 438 -5.41 10.40 -17.29
C LEU A 438 -5.73 9.59 -18.55
N ARG A 439 -5.18 9.98 -19.70
CA ARG A 439 -5.20 9.19 -20.93
C ARG A 439 -3.90 8.40 -21.05
N VAL A 440 -3.98 7.07 -20.96
CA VAL A 440 -2.86 6.14 -21.19
C VAL A 440 -3.10 5.39 -22.50
N CYS A 441 -2.16 5.45 -23.43
CA CYS A 441 -2.24 4.70 -24.69
C CYS A 441 -1.20 3.57 -24.67
N ALA A 442 -1.63 2.33 -24.84
CA ALA A 442 -0.73 1.17 -24.90
C ALA A 442 -1.12 0.26 -26.07
N GLY A 443 -0.16 -0.09 -26.92
CA GLY A 443 -0.43 -0.91 -28.11
C GLY A 443 -1.49 -0.29 -29.03
N THR A 444 -2.58 -1.00 -29.27
CA THR A 444 -3.74 -0.53 -30.07
C THR A 444 -4.86 0.09 -29.22
N SER A 445 -4.70 0.15 -27.90
CA SER A 445 -5.73 0.59 -26.97
C SER A 445 -5.41 1.94 -26.31
N ALA A 446 -6.46 2.67 -25.92
CA ALA A 446 -6.38 3.90 -25.14
C ALA A 446 -7.38 3.88 -23.99
N TYR A 447 -6.86 4.12 -22.78
CA TYR A 447 -7.57 4.10 -21.51
C TYR A 447 -7.70 5.53 -21.00
N TYR A 448 -8.91 5.92 -20.62
CA TYR A 448 -9.20 7.19 -19.96
C TYR A 448 -9.62 6.89 -18.54
N LEU A 449 -8.75 7.22 -17.60
CA LEU A 449 -8.86 6.85 -16.19
C LEU A 449 -9.01 8.12 -15.35
N GLU A 450 -10.11 8.27 -14.64
CA GLU A 450 -10.35 9.38 -13.73
C GLU A 450 -9.75 9.08 -12.35
N THR A 451 -8.94 10.01 -11.83
CA THR A 451 -8.19 9.87 -10.56
C THR A 451 -8.84 10.62 -9.40
N GLY A 452 -9.95 11.32 -9.64
CA GLY A 452 -10.65 12.16 -8.66
C GLY A 452 -10.13 13.60 -8.60
N ASP A 453 -8.82 13.79 -8.46
CA ASP A 453 -8.19 15.10 -8.32
C ASP A 453 -7.04 15.34 -9.31
N ARG A 454 -6.72 16.61 -9.53
CA ARG A 454 -5.72 17.05 -10.52
C ARG A 454 -4.31 16.70 -10.07
N GLU A 455 -3.99 16.80 -8.78
CA GLU A 455 -2.64 16.59 -8.27
C GLU A 455 -2.25 15.12 -8.40
N ASN A 456 -3.12 14.21 -7.94
CA ASN A 456 -2.96 12.77 -8.15
C ASN A 456 -2.85 12.43 -9.66
N ALA A 457 -3.66 13.04 -10.52
CA ALA A 457 -3.55 12.83 -11.97
C ALA A 457 -2.16 13.17 -12.53
N HIS A 458 -1.57 14.28 -12.07
CA HIS A 458 -0.22 14.68 -12.46
C HIS A 458 0.83 13.71 -11.90
N GLU A 459 0.67 13.27 -10.65
CA GLU A 459 1.57 12.30 -10.03
C GLU A 459 1.62 11.00 -10.81
N TRP A 460 0.45 10.41 -11.11
CA TRP A 460 0.34 9.22 -11.96
C TRP A 460 0.97 9.40 -13.34
N LEU A 461 0.70 10.54 -14.00
CA LEU A 461 1.28 10.81 -15.32
C LEU A 461 2.82 10.87 -15.26
N ASN A 462 3.36 11.59 -14.27
CA ASN A 462 4.81 11.77 -14.11
C ASN A 462 5.51 10.44 -13.83
N GLU A 463 4.95 9.61 -12.94
CA GLU A 463 5.54 8.31 -12.59
C GLU A 463 5.50 7.34 -13.78
N ILE A 464 4.37 7.22 -14.48
CA ILE A 464 4.27 6.36 -15.68
C ILE A 464 5.25 6.83 -16.76
N GLU A 465 5.37 8.15 -16.95
CA GLU A 465 6.27 8.70 -17.96
C GLU A 465 7.74 8.48 -17.61
N THR A 466 8.10 8.58 -16.33
CA THR A 466 9.45 8.31 -15.81
C THR A 466 9.83 6.85 -16.05
N LEU A 467 8.99 5.91 -15.62
CA LEU A 467 9.21 4.48 -15.83
C LEU A 467 9.30 4.09 -17.31
N ARG A 468 8.45 4.69 -18.15
CA ARG A 468 8.51 4.50 -19.61
C ARG A 468 9.85 4.92 -20.17
N ARG A 469 10.35 6.11 -19.80
CA ARG A 469 11.66 6.63 -20.27
C ARG A 469 12.81 5.74 -19.82
N GLU A 470 12.80 5.30 -18.57
CA GLU A 470 13.82 4.40 -18.01
C GLU A 470 13.88 3.07 -18.78
N ARG A 471 12.73 2.43 -19.02
CA ARG A 471 12.66 1.17 -19.78
C ARG A 471 13.06 1.33 -21.24
N GLN A 472 12.75 2.46 -21.86
CA GLN A 472 13.23 2.78 -23.21
C GLN A 472 14.75 3.00 -23.25
N ALA A 473 15.34 3.57 -22.20
CA ALA A 473 16.79 3.73 -22.11
C ALA A 473 17.50 2.38 -21.90
N GLU A 474 16.97 1.52 -21.02
CA GLU A 474 17.50 0.17 -20.79
C GLU A 474 17.46 -0.71 -22.04
N THR A 475 16.37 -0.66 -22.81
CA THR A 475 16.24 -1.44 -24.05
C THR A 475 17.21 -0.98 -25.13
N LYS A 476 17.41 0.35 -25.28
CA LYS A 476 18.43 0.93 -26.18
C LYS A 476 19.86 0.58 -25.74
N ALA A 477 20.12 0.54 -24.45
CA ALA A 477 21.44 0.16 -23.92
C ALA A 477 21.76 -1.32 -24.16
N LYS A 478 20.75 -2.20 -24.06
CA LYS A 478 20.89 -3.64 -24.39
C LYS A 478 21.12 -3.87 -25.88
N SER A 479 20.33 -3.25 -26.77
CA SER A 479 20.52 -3.42 -28.22
C SER A 479 21.87 -2.91 -28.72
N LYS A 480 22.41 -1.85 -28.11
CA LYS A 480 23.76 -1.36 -28.43
C LYS A 480 24.87 -2.34 -27.98
N LYS A 481 24.66 -3.08 -26.88
CA LYS A 481 25.61 -4.08 -26.36
C LYS A 481 25.62 -5.36 -27.20
N ASP A 482 24.48 -5.74 -27.77
CA ASP A 482 24.36 -6.94 -28.60
C ASP A 482 24.80 -6.72 -30.06
N GLY A 483 24.85 -5.46 -30.53
CA GLY A 483 25.39 -5.10 -31.85
C GLY A 483 26.90 -4.87 -31.90
N ASP A 484 27.59 -4.84 -30.75
CA ASP A 484 29.05 -4.69 -30.61
C ASP A 484 29.74 -6.05 -30.30
N ARG A 485 29.00 -7.16 -30.37
CA ARG A 485 29.48 -8.55 -30.34
C ARG A 485 29.26 -9.18 -31.70
#